data_AF-A0A090VIN7-F1
#
_entry.id   AF-A0A090VIN7-F1
#
_cell.length_a   1.000
_cell.length_b   1.000
_cell.length_c   1.000
_cell.angle_alpha   90.00
_cell.angle_beta   90.00
_cell.angle_gamma   90.00
#
_symmetry.space_group_name_H-M   'P 1'
#
loop_
_entity.id
_entity.type
_entity.pdbx_description
1 polymer ?
#
loop_
_entity_poly.entity_id
_entity_poly.type
_entity_poly.pdbx_seq_one_letter_code
_entity_poly.pdbx_strand_id
1 'polypeptide(L)'
;MFHKAEGCGMEMDNPSTEGCSITKKNCCNDEQLVVDGQDELQLQVDKISFEQQVFIASFVYTYINLFEGLENNVSSFEEYEPPLVIKEIFKIDETYLI
;
A
#
# COMPACT_ATOMS: atom_id res chain seq x y z
N MET A 1 21.82 16.69 0.27
CA MET A 1 22.42 17.12 1.54
C MET A 1 21.44 16.74 2.63
N PHE A 2 21.71 15.67 3.38
CA PHE A 2 20.80 15.22 4.44
C PHE A 2 21.19 15.91 5.74
N HIS A 3 20.27 16.65 6.34
CA HIS A 3 20.48 17.30 7.63
C HIS A 3 20.20 16.32 8.76
N LYS A 4 20.98 16.45 9.84
CA LYS A 4 20.85 15.65 11.06
C LYS A 4 19.54 15.99 11.75
N ALA A 5 18.75 14.97 12.11
CA ALA A 5 17.53 15.16 12.87
C ALA A 5 17.83 15.66 14.29
N GLU A 6 16.99 16.57 14.78
CA GLU A 6 17.07 17.13 16.13
C GLU A 6 16.61 16.10 17.17
N GLY A 7 17.39 15.91 18.23
CA GLY A 7 17.08 14.95 19.28
C GLY A 7 15.94 15.46 20.17
N CYS A 8 14.97 14.60 20.47
CA CYS A 8 13.90 14.94 21.41
C CYS A 8 14.42 14.86 22.85
N GLY A 9 14.98 15.99 23.33
CA GLY A 9 14.97 16.46 24.72
C GLY A 9 15.42 15.55 25.87
N MET A 10 15.92 14.34 25.63
CA MET A 10 16.48 13.49 26.68
C MET A 10 17.99 13.68 26.74
N GLU A 11 18.41 14.83 27.27
CA GLU A 11 19.72 14.89 27.89
C GLU A 11 19.64 14.07 29.19
N MET A 12 20.21 12.86 29.16
CA MET A 12 20.43 12.10 30.38
C MET A 12 21.64 12.70 31.11
N ASP A 13 21.37 13.27 32.28
CA ASP A 13 22.43 13.64 33.21
C ASP A 13 23.27 12.39 33.55
N ASN A 14 24.59 12.54 33.47
CA ASN A 14 25.52 11.51 33.90
C ASN A 14 25.32 11.24 35.40
N PRO A 15 24.95 10.02 35.83
CA PRO A 15 24.79 9.75 37.24
C PRO A 15 26.17 9.78 37.89
N SER A 16 26.46 10.86 38.62
CA SER A 16 27.62 10.90 39.51
C SER A 16 27.45 9.80 40.56
N THR A 17 28.52 9.02 40.69
CA THR A 17 28.78 7.96 41.67
C THR A 17 28.01 8.07 42.99
N GLU A 18 27.48 6.91 43.40
CA GLU A 18 26.96 6.58 44.73
C GLU A 18 25.62 7.19 45.12
N GLY A 19 24.55 6.47 44.75
CA GLY A 19 23.20 6.72 45.24
C GLY A 19 22.18 6.82 44.13
N CYS A 20 22.04 5.76 43.34
CA CYS A 20 20.97 5.68 42.34
C CYS A 20 19.63 5.36 43.04
N SER A 21 19.17 6.26 43.91
CA SER A 21 17.79 6.28 44.35
C SER A 21 17.05 7.25 43.45
N ILE A 22 16.51 6.71 42.35
CA ILE A 22 15.49 7.40 41.57
C ILE A 22 14.29 7.53 42.50
N THR A 23 14.19 8.66 43.20
CA THR A 23 12.99 9.01 43.94
C THR A 23 11.89 9.11 42.90
N LYS A 24 11.08 8.05 42.79
CA LYS A 24 9.90 8.00 41.93
C LYS A 24 8.99 9.12 42.44
N LYS A 25 9.11 10.32 41.88
CA LYS A 25 8.10 11.36 42.06
C LYS A 25 6.78 10.70 41.64
N ASN A 26 5.68 10.95 42.34
CA ASN A 26 4.34 10.56 41.90
C ASN A 26 3.99 11.38 40.65
N CYS A 27 4.69 11.18 39.54
CA CYS A 27 4.62 12.01 38.34
C CYS A 27 3.72 11.41 37.26
N CYS A 28 3.09 10.27 37.50
CA CYS A 28 2.18 9.65 36.54
C CYS A 28 0.90 9.27 37.26
N ASN A 29 -0.18 9.99 36.94
CA ASN A 29 -1.53 9.52 37.17
C ASN A 29 -1.89 8.64 35.96
N ASP A 30 -2.38 7.43 36.22
CA ASP A 30 -2.90 6.58 35.16
C ASP A 30 -4.24 7.17 34.67
N GLU A 31 -4.19 7.91 33.56
CA GLU A 31 -5.38 8.44 32.91
C GLU A 31 -5.82 7.49 31.79
N GLN A 32 -7.01 6.93 31.94
CA GLN A 32 -7.61 6.08 30.91
C GLN A 32 -8.41 6.95 29.94
N LEU A 33 -7.88 7.16 28.74
CA LEU A 33 -8.63 7.77 27.64
C LEU A 33 -9.39 6.67 26.90
N VAL A 34 -10.70 6.57 27.15
CA VAL A 34 -11.60 5.75 26.33
C VAL A 34 -12.08 6.62 25.17
N VAL A 35 -11.66 6.28 23.95
CA VAL A 35 -12.16 6.91 22.73
C VAL A 35 -13.21 5.99 22.14
N ASP A 36 -14.48 6.35 22.29
CA ASP A 36 -15.57 5.64 21.62
C ASP A 36 -15.42 5.84 20.10
N GLY A 37 -15.36 4.73 19.37
CA GLY A 37 -15.33 4.74 17.91
C GLY A 37 -16.64 5.32 17.36
N GLN A 38 -16.55 6.02 16.23
CA GLN A 38 -17.74 6.55 15.56
C GLN A 38 -18.57 5.38 15.00
N ASP A 39 -19.76 5.13 15.59
CA ASP A 39 -20.71 4.11 15.09
C ASP A 39 -21.33 4.50 13.74
N GLU A 40 -21.41 5.80 13.44
CA GLU A 40 -22.10 6.33 12.26
C GLU A 40 -21.20 7.28 11.46
N LEU A 41 -20.78 6.83 10.29
CA LEU A 41 -19.96 7.61 9.37
C LEU A 41 -20.78 8.83 8.92
N GLN A 42 -20.34 10.04 9.30
CA GLN A 42 -20.95 11.26 8.77
C GLN A 42 -20.67 11.33 7.27
N LEU A 43 -21.65 10.92 6.45
CA LEU A 43 -21.60 11.02 5.00
C LEU A 43 -21.75 12.50 4.58
N GLN A 44 -20.71 13.29 4.84
CA GLN A 44 -20.53 14.56 4.16
C GLN A 44 -20.03 14.24 2.75
N VAL A 45 -20.97 13.93 1.86
CA VAL A 45 -20.65 13.84 0.43
C VAL A 45 -20.37 15.26 -0.04
N ASP A 46 -19.09 15.56 -0.26
CA ASP A 46 -18.68 16.83 -0.83
C ASP A 46 -19.45 17.07 -2.15
N LYS A 47 -19.85 18.33 -2.38
CA LYS A 47 -20.55 18.70 -3.61
C LYS A 47 -19.63 18.46 -4.81
N ILE A 48 -19.96 17.45 -5.61
CA ILE A 48 -19.28 17.18 -6.88
C ILE A 48 -19.75 18.23 -7.89
N SER A 49 -18.81 19.02 -8.41
CA SER A 49 -19.08 19.99 -9.47
C SER A 49 -19.31 19.29 -10.82
N PHE A 50 -19.92 19.99 -11.78
CA PHE A 50 -20.13 19.45 -13.12
C PHE A 50 -18.83 18.99 -13.79
N GLU A 51 -17.75 19.78 -13.68
CA GLU A 51 -16.44 19.42 -14.24
C GLU A 51 -15.87 18.14 -13.61
N GLN A 52 -16.08 17.95 -12.30
CA GLN A 52 -15.68 16.73 -11.61
C GLN A 52 -16.50 15.52 -12.07
N GLN A 53 -17.81 15.70 -12.34
CA GLN A 53 -18.64 14.63 -12.91
C GLN A 53 -18.15 14.23 -14.30
N VAL A 54 -17.83 15.19 -15.16
CA VAL A 54 -17.29 14.94 -16.49
C VAL A 54 -15.97 14.19 -16.40
N PHE A 55 -15.06 14.61 -15.51
CA PHE A 55 -13.80 13.92 -15.28
C PHE A 55 -14.00 12.48 -14.81
N ILE A 56 -14.84 12.26 -13.77
CA ILE A 56 -15.12 10.93 -13.22
C ILE A 56 -15.74 10.03 -14.29
N ALA A 57 -16.73 10.52 -15.04
CA ALA A 57 -17.37 9.76 -16.10
C ALA A 57 -16.38 9.37 -17.21
N SER A 58 -15.52 10.30 -17.61
CA SER A 58 -14.49 10.05 -18.64
C SER A 58 -13.44 9.04 -18.15
N PHE A 59 -13.01 9.16 -16.90
CA PHE A 59 -12.08 8.24 -16.27
C PHE A 59 -12.67 6.82 -16.19
N VAL A 60 -13.89 6.69 -15.67
CA VAL A 60 -14.56 5.38 -15.60
C VAL A 60 -14.75 4.78 -16.98
N TYR A 61 -15.23 5.56 -17.96
CA TYR A 61 -15.45 5.08 -19.33
C TYR A 61 -14.17 4.56 -20.00
N THR A 62 -13.05 5.26 -19.82
CA THR A 62 -11.78 4.86 -20.42
C THR A 62 -11.18 3.62 -19.76
N TYR A 63 -11.46 3.40 -18.48
CA TYR A 63 -10.92 2.28 -17.71
C TYR A 63 -11.90 1.11 -17.50
N ILE A 64 -13.14 1.19 -17.99
CA ILE A 64 -14.16 0.15 -17.73
C ILE A 64 -13.69 -1.24 -18.16
N ASN A 65 -13.04 -1.34 -19.32
CA ASN A 65 -12.51 -2.60 -19.86
C ASN A 65 -11.31 -3.17 -19.09
N LEU A 66 -10.69 -2.40 -18.19
CA LEU A 66 -9.62 -2.90 -17.31
C LEU A 66 -10.18 -3.64 -16.09
N PHE A 67 -11.43 -3.35 -15.72
CA PHE A 67 -12.09 -3.91 -14.53
C PHE A 67 -13.23 -4.86 -14.89
N GLU A 68 -13.84 -4.72 -16.07
CA GLU A 68 -14.71 -5.75 -16.63
C GLU A 68 -13.84 -6.92 -17.13
N GLY A 69 -13.85 -8.01 -16.37
CA GLY A 69 -13.27 -9.27 -16.84
C GLY A 69 -13.98 -9.71 -18.13
N LEU A 70 -13.20 -10.19 -19.10
CA LEU A 70 -13.76 -10.76 -20.32
C LEU A 70 -14.71 -11.91 -19.95
N GLU A 71 -15.99 -11.77 -20.29
CA GLU A 71 -17.06 -12.76 -19.99
C GLU A 71 -16.71 -14.15 -20.54
N ASN A 72 -15.98 -14.16 -21.65
CA ASN A 72 -15.35 -15.36 -22.21
C ASN A 72 -13.85 -15.07 -22.32
N ASN A 73 -12.99 -15.99 -21.87
CA ASN A 73 -11.55 -15.92 -22.14
C ASN A 73 -11.29 -16.11 -23.65
N VAL A 74 -11.68 -15.12 -24.46
CA VAL A 74 -11.40 -15.11 -25.89
C VAL A 74 -9.90 -14.88 -26.01
N SER A 75 -9.17 -15.97 -26.10
CA SER A 75 -7.76 -15.90 -26.45
C SER A 75 -7.69 -15.26 -27.83
N SER A 76 -6.93 -14.17 -27.97
CA SER A 76 -6.65 -13.55 -29.28
C SER A 76 -5.89 -14.49 -30.22
N PHE A 77 -5.52 -15.68 -29.75
CA PHE A 77 -4.83 -16.72 -30.48
C PHE A 77 -5.74 -17.89 -30.89
N GLU A 78 -7.07 -17.82 -30.68
CA GLU A 78 -7.98 -18.88 -31.17
C GLU A 78 -7.98 -19.00 -32.69
N GLU A 79 -7.81 -17.88 -33.40
CA GLU A 79 -7.69 -17.85 -34.86
C GLU A 79 -6.26 -18.11 -35.36
N TYR A 80 -5.28 -18.19 -34.45
CA TYR A 80 -3.90 -18.46 -34.83
C TYR A 80 -3.71 -19.97 -35.00
N GLU A 81 -3.60 -20.42 -36.25
CA GLU A 81 -3.16 -21.78 -36.50
C GLU A 81 -1.75 -21.97 -35.91
N PRO A 82 -1.55 -22.95 -35.00
CA PRO A 82 -0.23 -23.24 -34.47
C PRO A 82 0.73 -23.50 -35.64
N PRO A 83 1.90 -22.87 -35.69
CA PRO A 83 2.84 -23.08 -36.77
C PRO A 83 3.19 -24.56 -36.81
N LEU A 84 3.23 -25.12 -38.02
CA LEU A 84 3.66 -26.49 -38.22
C LEU A 84 5.02 -26.66 -37.56
N VAL A 85 5.12 -27.58 -36.60
CA VAL A 85 6.35 -27.87 -35.87
C VAL A 85 7.29 -28.62 -36.82
N ILE A 86 7.99 -27.89 -37.68
CA ILE A 86 8.90 -28.45 -38.70
C ILE A 86 10.25 -28.86 -38.08
N LYS A 87 10.53 -28.36 -36.88
CA LYS A 87 11.76 -28.63 -36.12
C LYS A 87 11.37 -28.96 -34.70
N GLU A 88 12.05 -29.92 -34.11
CA GLU A 88 11.90 -30.28 -32.70
C GLU A 88 12.50 -29.17 -31.84
N ILE A 89 11.78 -28.05 -31.70
CA ILE A 89 12.23 -26.84 -30.98
C ILE A 89 12.59 -27.18 -29.52
N PHE A 90 11.87 -28.15 -28.94
CA PHE A 90 12.17 -28.71 -27.62
C PHE A 90 13.58 -29.33 -27.50
N LYS A 91 14.15 -29.86 -28.59
CA LYS A 91 15.55 -30.35 -28.61
C LYS A 91 16.58 -29.23 -28.75
N ILE A 92 16.19 -28.04 -29.22
CA ILE A 92 17.09 -26.88 -29.33
C ILE A 92 17.26 -26.21 -27.96
N ASP A 93 16.18 -26.13 -27.18
CA ASP A 93 16.18 -25.56 -25.83
C ASP A 93 16.55 -26.58 -24.73
N GLU A 94 16.78 -27.85 -25.09
CA GLU A 94 17.25 -28.86 -24.15
C GLU A 94 18.68 -28.55 -23.69
N THR A 95 18.81 -28.07 -22.44
CA THR A 95 20.10 -28.01 -21.75
C THR A 95 20.31 -29.33 -21.02
N TYR A 96 21.13 -30.22 -21.58
CA TYR A 96 21.51 -31.44 -20.88
C TYR A 96 22.43 -31.09 -19.72
N LEU A 97 21.97 -31.34 -18.49
CA LEU A 97 22.85 -31.32 -17.32
C LEU A 97 23.82 -32.52 -17.44
N ILE A 98 25.11 -32.21 -17.52
CA ILE A 98 26.21 -33.19 -17.44
C ILE A 98 26.59 -33.38 -15.97
#